data_AF-A0A382UXZ7-F1
#
_entry.id   AF-A0A382UXZ7-F1
#
_cell.length_a   1.000
_cell.length_b   1.000
_cell.length_c   1.000
_cell.angle_alpha   90.00
_cell.angle_beta   90.00
_cell.angle_gamma   90.00
#
_symmetry.space_group_name_H-M   'P 1'
#
loop_
_entity.id
_entity.type
_entity.pdbx_description
1 polymer ?
#
loop_
_entity_poly.entity_id
_entity_poly.type
_entity_poly.pdbx_seq_one_letter_code
_entity_poly.pdbx_strand_id
1 'polypeptide(L)' 'HGCDPTWPGSDHTREHVPVVFYGNQVKNNNLGERSSFADMGQTIANHLEIDPLPYGKSCQLI' A
#
# COMPACT_ATOMS: atom_id res chain seq x y z
N HIS A 1 6.03 -8.67 1.57
CA HIS A 1 7.51 -8.69 1.67
C HIS A 1 8.05 -9.29 0.37
N GLY A 2 9.37 -9.32 0.18
CA GLY A 2 10.00 -10.00 -0.94
C GLY A 2 10.32 -11.46 -0.62
N CYS A 3 10.58 -12.23 -1.66
CA CYS A 3 11.13 -13.59 -1.57
C CYS A 3 11.82 -13.89 -2.90
N ASP A 4 12.91 -13.17 -3.17
CA ASP A 4 13.66 -13.28 -4.42
C ASP A 4 14.18 -14.73 -4.62
N PRO A 5 13.73 -15.45 -5.67
CA PRO A 5 14.12 -16.83 -5.91
C PRO A 5 15.59 -16.99 -6.31
N THR A 6 16.30 -15.89 -6.57
CA THR A 6 17.75 -15.86 -6.85
C THR A 6 18.58 -15.50 -5.62
N TRP A 7 17.94 -15.13 -4.50
CA TRP A 7 18.61 -14.81 -3.25
C TRP A 7 19.16 -16.07 -2.57
N PRO A 8 20.41 -16.05 -2.07
CA PRO A 8 20.98 -17.20 -1.39
C PRO A 8 20.25 -17.51 -0.07
N GLY A 9 20.04 -18.80 0.19
CA GLY A 9 19.36 -19.28 1.40
C GLY A 9 17.87 -19.53 1.17
N SER A 10 17.09 -19.41 2.24
CA SER A 10 15.64 -19.73 2.22
C SER A 10 14.79 -18.75 3.04
N ASP A 11 15.36 -17.60 3.42
CA ASP A 11 14.63 -16.55 4.14
C ASP A 11 14.12 -15.48 3.16
N HIS A 12 13.21 -14.62 3.63
CA HIS A 12 12.65 -13.54 2.85
C HIS A 12 13.67 -12.42 2.56
N THR A 13 13.39 -11.66 1.51
CA THR A 13 14.11 -10.43 1.14
C THR A 13 13.34 -9.18 1.58
N ARG A 14 14.09 -8.15 1.99
CA ARG A 14 13.51 -6.85 2.38
C ARG A 14 13.30 -5.98 1.15
N GLU A 15 12.13 -6.12 0.54
CA GLU A 15 11.76 -5.39 -0.66
C GLU A 15 10.55 -4.46 -0.43
N HIS A 16 10.48 -3.39 -1.21
CA HIS A 16 9.23 -2.65 -1.40
C HIS A 16 8.18 -3.56 -2.06
N VAL A 17 6.91 -3.33 -1.74
CA VAL A 17 5.79 -4.05 -2.37
C VAL A 17 5.01 -3.09 -3.28
N PRO A 18 4.56 -3.54 -4.46
CA PRO A 18 3.72 -2.71 -5.31
C PRO A 18 2.32 -2.56 -4.71
N VAL A 19 1.67 -1.44 -5.04
CA VAL A 19 0.25 -1.22 -4.78
C VAL A 19 -0.39 -0.67 -6.05
N VAL A 20 -1.58 -1.20 -6.39
CA VAL A 20 -2.38 -0.74 -7.53
C VAL A 20 -3.81 -0.58 -7.06
N PHE A 21 -4.40 0.57 -7.35
CA PHE A 21 -5.83 0.84 -7.12
C PHE A 21 -6.53 0.98 -8.46
N TYR A 22 -7.72 0.41 -8.56
CA TYR A 22 -8.55 0.46 -9.76
C TYR A 22 -10.00 0.67 -9.37
N GLY A 23 -10.69 1.55 -10.07
CA GLY A 23 -12.10 1.85 -9.86
C GLY A 23 -12.54 3.02 -10.72
N ASN A 24 -13.85 3.16 -10.94
CA ASN A 24 -14.40 4.15 -11.86
C ASN A 24 -14.08 5.61 -11.47
N GLN A 25 -13.91 5.87 -10.17
CA GLN A 25 -13.58 7.20 -9.64
C GLN A 25 -12.09 7.38 -9.32
N VAL A 26 -11.28 6.33 -9.49
CA VAL A 26 -9.85 6.39 -9.17
C VAL A 26 -9.13 7.19 -10.27
N LYS A 27 -8.48 8.29 -9.88
CA LYS A 27 -7.66 9.08 -10.80
C LYS A 27 -6.40 8.31 -11.18
N ASN A 28 -6.01 8.40 -12.45
CA ASN A 28 -4.70 7.96 -12.88
C ASN A 28 -3.64 8.88 -12.25
N ASN A 29 -2.93 8.37 -11.25
CA ASN A 29 -1.90 9.12 -10.54
C ASN A 29 -0.77 8.21 -10.08
N ASN A 30 0.45 8.76 -10.06
CA ASN A 30 1.57 8.14 -9.39
C ASN A 30 1.48 8.45 -7.89
N LEU A 31 1.18 7.43 -7.09
CA LEU A 31 1.06 7.56 -5.63
C LEU A 31 2.40 7.78 -4.91
N GLY A 32 3.52 7.60 -5.62
CA GLY A 32 4.87 7.64 -5.05
C GLY A 32 5.13 6.51 -4.07
N GLU A 33 6.22 6.62 -3.32
CA GLU A 33 6.55 5.69 -2.25
C GLU A 33 5.58 5.84 -1.06
N ARG A 34 5.21 4.72 -0.44
CA ARG A 34 4.41 4.69 0.79
C ARG A 34 5.30 4.44 1.99
N SER A 35 5.10 5.20 3.05
CA SER A 35 5.92 5.12 4.27
C SER A 35 5.65 3.86 5.11
N SER A 36 4.48 3.24 4.95
CA SER A 36 4.08 2.06 5.72
C SER A 36 2.99 1.26 4.99
N PHE A 37 2.92 -0.05 5.26
CA PHE A 37 1.78 -0.87 4.82
C PHE A 37 0.47 -0.45 5.48
N ALA A 38 0.55 0.24 6.64
CA ALA A 38 -0.62 0.80 7.32
C ALA A 38 -1.39 1.82 6.46
N ASP A 39 -0.72 2.44 5.47
CA ASP A 39 -1.37 3.34 4.51
C ASP A 39 -2.53 2.65 3.76
N MET A 40 -2.46 1.33 3.54
CA MET A 40 -3.53 0.57 2.88
C MET A 40 -4.77 0.49 3.77
N GLY A 41 -4.60 0.14 5.05
CA GLY A 41 -5.69 0.13 6.01
C GLY A 41 -6.31 1.52 6.16
N GLN A 42 -5.49 2.56 6.25
CA GLN A 42 -5.96 3.94 6.36
C GLN A 42 -6.72 4.40 5.09
N THR A 43 -6.30 3.94 3.91
CA THR A 43 -6.99 4.22 2.63
C THR A 43 -8.35 3.53 2.57
N ILE A 44 -8.44 2.28 3.02
CA ILE A 44 -9.71 1.54 3.10
C ILE A 44 -10.66 2.19 4.12
N ALA A 45 -10.14 2.59 5.29
CA ALA A 45 -10.92 3.27 6.31
C ALA A 45 -11.53 4.58 5.79
N ASN A 46 -10.73 5.37 5.04
CA ASN A 46 -11.22 6.58 4.38
C ASN A 46 -12.31 6.26 3.34
N HIS A 47 -12.09 5.27 2.48
CA HIS A 47 -13.07 4.87 1.45
C HIS A 47 -14.41 4.40 2.01
N LEU A 48 -14.41 3.72 3.15
CA LEU A 48 -15.61 3.21 3.82
C LEU A 48 -16.25 4.22 4.80
N GLU A 49 -15.66 5.40 4.93
CA GLU A 49 -16.14 6.45 5.85
C GLU A 49 -16.23 5.99 7.31
N ILE A 50 -15.27 5.17 7.76
CA ILE A 50 -15.13 4.75 9.16
C ILE A 50 -14.04 5.53 9.88
N ASP A 51 -14.00 5.41 11.21
CA ASP A 51 -13.00 6.10 12.04
C ASP A 51 -11.55 5.82 11.59
N PRO A 52 -10.66 6.82 11.63
CA PRO A 52 -9.25 6.66 11.28
C PRO A 52 -8.54 5.59 12.11
N LEU A 53 -7.57 4.91 11.50
CA LEU A 53 -6.74 3.94 12.20
C LEU A 53 -5.60 4.65 12.96
N PRO A 54 -5.01 4.01 13.98
CA PRO A 54 -3.89 4.61 14.72
C PRO A 54 -2.63 4.88 13.88
N TYR A 55 -2.51 4.24 12.71
CA TYR A 55 -1.33 4.32 11.85
C TYR A 55 -1.71 4.38 10.38
N GLY A 56 -0.80 4.96 9.59
CA GLY A 56 -0.90 5.06 8.14
C GLY A 56 -1.42 6.42 7.67
N LYS A 57 -1.21 6.69 6.38
CA LYS A 57 -1.74 7.85 5.68
C LYS A 57 -2.56 7.38 4.48
N SER A 58 -3.79 7.85 4.36
CA SER A 58 -4.65 7.53 3.21
C SER A 58 -3.98 7.92 1.90
N CYS A 59 -4.06 7.07 0.89
CA CYS A 59 -3.74 7.41 -0.49
C CYS A 59 -4.79 8.40 -1.02
N GLN A 60 -4.34 9.37 -1.80
CA GLN A 60 -5.21 10.31 -2.50
C GLN A 60 -5.64 9.67 -3.82
N LEU A 61 -6.78 8.97 -3.80
CA LEU A 61 -7.27 8.17 -4.94
C LEU A 61 -8.24 8.92 -5.86
N ILE A 62 -8.95 9.92 -5.33
CA ILE A 62 -10.02 10.68 -6.03
C ILE A 62 -9.60 12.13 -6.25
#